data_AF-A0A832GF43-F1
#
_entry.id   AF-A0A832GF43-F1
#
_cell.length_a   1.000
_cell.length_b   1.000
_cell.length_c   1.000
_cell.angle_alpha   90.00
_cell.angle_beta   90.00
_cell.angle_gamma   90.00
#
_symmetry.space_group_name_H-M   'P 1'
#
loop_
_entity.id
_entity.type
_entity.pdbx_description
1 polymer ?
#
loop_
_entity_poly.entity_id
_entity_poly.type
_entity_poly.pdbx_seq_one_letter_code
_entity_poly.pdbx_strand_id
1 'polypeptide(L)'
;MFLWVLWGFIGRSEAEAFSQDRVFICSKTGKTFKHTLKVGESIPIKSPHSGENTGYEAEKCYWNADGSAKKEPTYVLVARKVDPNAGETFCPDCGRRVVELNPVPGEGIRPPPTKEEWDRRQGGRRQSADERNNE
;
A
#
# COMPACT_ATOMS: atom_id res chain seq x y z
N MET A 1 14.01 -23.45 52.37
CA MET A 1 14.97 -22.96 51.34
C MET A 1 14.99 -24.05 50.27
N PHE A 2 14.52 -23.90 49.04
CA PHE A 2 14.59 -22.77 48.10
C PHE A 2 13.41 -22.82 47.11
N LEU A 3 12.94 -21.64 46.70
CA LEU A 3 11.96 -21.43 45.64
C LEU A 3 12.46 -21.94 44.27
N TRP A 4 11.58 -22.58 43.50
CA TRP A 4 11.67 -22.66 42.04
C TRP A 4 10.38 -22.13 41.43
N VAL A 5 10.33 -20.80 41.29
CA VAL A 5 9.40 -20.10 40.39
C VAL A 5 10.23 -19.17 39.54
N LEU A 6 10.46 -19.54 38.28
CA LEU A 6 10.89 -18.69 37.17
C LEU A 6 10.13 -19.26 35.96
N TRP A 7 8.96 -18.73 35.56
CA TRP A 7 8.77 -17.46 34.84
C TRP A 7 9.79 -17.37 33.69
N GLY A 8 9.43 -17.73 32.45
CA GLY A 8 8.48 -17.01 31.61
C GLY A 8 9.24 -15.90 30.90
N PHE A 9 9.51 -16.07 29.59
CA PHE A 9 9.80 -15.05 28.56
C PHE A 9 10.40 -15.74 27.34
N ILE A 10 9.54 -16.35 26.52
CA ILE A 10 9.88 -16.71 25.14
C ILE A 10 10.04 -15.37 24.42
N GLY A 11 11.29 -14.95 24.19
CA GLY A 11 11.61 -13.74 23.44
C GLY A 11 11.06 -13.85 22.02
N ARG A 12 10.35 -12.81 21.57
CA ARG A 12 9.97 -12.64 20.16
C ARG A 12 11.22 -12.83 19.30
N SER A 13 11.13 -13.72 18.32
CA SER A 13 12.24 -13.96 17.39
C SER A 13 12.54 -12.68 16.58
N GLU A 14 13.79 -12.45 16.18
CA GLU A 14 14.17 -11.32 15.32
C GLU A 14 13.38 -11.33 13.99
N ALA A 15 12.95 -12.51 13.53
CA ALA A 15 12.07 -12.67 12.38
C ALA A 15 10.66 -12.09 12.62
N GLU A 16 10.10 -12.21 13.83
CA GLU A 16 8.83 -11.56 14.18
C GLU A 16 8.98 -10.03 14.27
N ALA A 17 10.12 -9.53 14.76
CA ALA A 17 10.40 -8.10 14.81
C ALA A 17 10.52 -7.50 13.39
N PHE A 18 11.17 -8.21 12.46
CA PHE A 18 11.31 -7.76 11.07
C PHE A 18 9.99 -7.80 10.27
N SER A 19 9.05 -8.68 10.66
CA SER A 19 7.72 -8.79 10.06
C SER A 19 6.78 -7.65 10.50
N GLN A 20 7.04 -7.02 11.66
CA GLN A 20 6.17 -5.98 12.23
C GLN A 20 6.51 -4.55 11.82
N ASP A 21 7.72 -4.30 11.32
CA ASP A 21 8.12 -2.98 10.84
C ASP A 21 7.52 -2.68 9.46
N ARG A 22 6.43 -1.90 9.47
CA ARG A 22 5.74 -1.48 8.25
C ARG A 22 6.09 -0.02 7.93
N VAL A 23 6.08 0.30 6.64
CA VAL A 23 6.24 1.69 6.19
C VAL A 23 4.85 2.30 6.06
N PHE A 24 4.65 3.39 6.78
CA PHE A 24 3.47 4.23 6.74
C PHE A 24 3.77 5.51 5.97
N ILE A 25 2.72 6.16 5.50
CA ILE A 25 2.74 7.45 4.82
C ILE A 25 1.69 8.36 5.43
N CYS A 26 2.08 9.60 5.72
CA CYS A 26 1.18 10.61 6.28
C CYS A 26 0.28 11.17 5.17
N SER A 27 -1.03 11.03 5.29
CA SER A 27 -1.98 11.51 4.27
C SER A 27 -1.96 13.03 4.07
N LYS A 28 -1.54 13.81 5.08
CA LYS A 28 -1.43 15.27 4.96
C LYS A 28 -0.12 15.75 4.33
N THR A 29 0.99 15.06 4.57
CA THR A 29 2.33 15.54 4.18
C THR A 29 2.98 14.72 3.07
N GLY A 30 2.46 13.53 2.78
CA GLY A 30 3.06 12.58 1.84
C GLY A 30 4.37 11.95 2.33
N LYS A 31 4.87 12.32 3.52
CA LYS A 31 6.13 11.79 4.05
C LYS A 31 5.95 10.40 4.63
N THR A 32 6.87 9.50 4.30
CA THR A 32 6.92 8.14 4.84
C THR A 32 7.56 8.09 6.22
N PHE A 33 7.21 7.08 7.01
CA PHE A 33 7.84 6.77 8.29
C PHE A 33 7.67 5.29 8.62
N LYS A 34 8.58 4.73 9.43
CA LYS A 34 8.47 3.35 9.91
C LYS A 34 7.65 3.33 11.20
N HIS A 35 6.82 2.31 11.37
CA HIS A 35 6.09 2.07 12.62
C HIS A 35 5.82 0.59 12.83
N THR A 36 6.04 0.12 14.06
CA THR A 36 5.70 -1.23 14.50
C THR A 36 4.29 -1.19 15.10
N LEU A 37 3.32 -1.82 14.43
CA LEU A 37 1.93 -1.83 14.89
C LEU A 37 1.81 -2.53 16.25
N LYS A 38 1.13 -1.87 17.19
CA LYS A 38 0.81 -2.46 18.50
C LYS A 38 -0.58 -3.10 18.46
N VAL A 39 -0.78 -4.14 19.27
CA VAL A 39 -2.10 -4.78 19.43
C VAL A 39 -3.11 -3.73 19.92
N GLY A 40 -4.27 -3.66 19.25
CA GLY A 40 -5.33 -2.69 19.55
C GLY A 40 -5.14 -1.31 18.90
N GLU A 41 -4.02 -1.06 18.22
CA GLU A 41 -3.82 0.17 17.46
C GLU A 41 -4.71 0.18 16.21
N SER A 42 -5.36 1.32 15.96
CA SER A 42 -6.27 1.51 14.81
C SER A 42 -5.61 2.38 13.74
N ILE A 43 -5.89 2.09 12.49
CA ILE A 43 -5.46 2.90 11.34
C ILE A 43 -6.57 3.94 11.06
N PRO A 44 -6.24 5.23 10.85
CA PRO A 44 -4.89 5.78 10.75
C PRO A 44 -4.16 5.94 12.08
N ILE A 45 -2.86 5.64 12.07
CA ILE A 45 -1.97 5.82 13.23
C ILE A 45 -1.49 7.27 13.34
N LYS A 46 -1.00 7.66 14.51
CA LYS A 46 -0.40 8.99 14.72
C LYS A 46 0.85 9.15 13.87
N SER A 47 0.88 10.15 12.99
CA SER A 47 2.05 10.44 12.18
C SER A 47 3.02 11.36 12.93
N PRO A 48 4.34 11.10 12.88
CA PRO A 48 5.34 12.03 13.42
C PRO A 48 5.45 13.32 12.61
N HIS A 49 4.94 13.35 11.37
CA HIS A 49 5.07 14.48 10.45
C HIS A 49 3.97 15.53 10.61
N SER A 50 2.75 15.10 10.96
CA SER A 50 1.60 15.99 11.19
C SER A 50 1.20 16.10 12.66
N GLY A 51 1.63 15.15 13.51
CA GLY A 51 1.16 15.06 14.89
C GLY A 51 -0.27 14.51 15.06
N GLU A 52 -0.93 14.12 13.96
CA GLU A 52 -2.32 13.66 13.94
C GLU A 52 -2.45 12.21 13.46
N ASN A 53 -3.59 11.57 13.71
CA ASN A 53 -3.94 10.25 13.21
C ASN A 53 -4.17 10.28 11.69
N THR A 54 -3.07 10.25 10.94
CA THR A 54 -3.02 10.43 9.48
C THR A 54 -2.02 9.47 8.83
N GLY A 55 -1.47 8.53 9.59
CA GLY A 55 -0.57 7.49 9.12
C GLY A 55 -1.34 6.31 8.56
N TYR A 56 -1.20 6.07 7.26
CA TYR A 56 -1.75 4.90 6.58
C TYR A 56 -0.60 4.02 6.09
N GLU A 57 -0.81 2.71 6.02
CA GLU A 57 0.20 1.82 5.47
C GLU A 57 0.42 2.14 3.97
N ALA A 58 1.69 2.34 3.62
CA ALA A 58 2.07 2.60 2.25
C ALA A 58 2.13 1.31 1.44
N GLU A 59 1.54 1.33 0.24
CA GLU A 59 1.71 0.25 -0.73
C GLU A 59 3.08 0.35 -1.40
N LYS A 60 3.63 -0.80 -1.77
CA LYS A 60 4.94 -0.91 -2.43
C LYS A 60 4.75 -1.07 -3.94
N CYS A 61 5.30 -0.14 -4.72
CA CYS A 61 5.36 -0.26 -6.17
C CYS A 61 6.78 -0.67 -6.59
N TYR A 62 6.93 -1.91 -7.05
CA TYR A 62 8.17 -2.47 -7.57
C TYR A 62 8.25 -2.46 -9.11
N TRP A 63 7.42 -1.66 -9.78
CA TRP A 63 7.42 -1.58 -11.25
C TRP A 63 8.12 -0.32 -11.73
N ASN A 64 8.88 -0.44 -12.82
CA ASN A 64 9.36 0.69 -13.61
C ASN A 64 8.30 1.11 -14.66
N ALA A 65 8.50 2.29 -15.26
CA ALA A 65 7.58 2.82 -16.27
C ALA A 65 7.45 1.90 -17.49
N ASP A 66 8.54 1.25 -17.90
CA ASP A 66 8.57 0.27 -18.99
C ASP A 66 7.92 -1.08 -18.63
N GLY A 67 7.55 -1.29 -17.37
CA GLY A 67 6.98 -2.55 -16.89
C GLY A 67 8.02 -3.58 -16.47
N SER A 68 9.30 -3.22 -16.37
CA SER A 68 10.32 -4.05 -15.74
C SER A 68 10.27 -3.97 -14.20
N ALA A 69 10.98 -4.87 -13.54
CA ALA A 69 11.07 -4.90 -12.09
C ALA A 69 12.05 -3.85 -11.53
N LYS A 70 11.66 -3.21 -10.44
CA LYS A 70 12.47 -2.28 -9.66
C LYS A 70 12.95 -2.97 -8.39
N LYS A 71 14.20 -2.71 -7.97
CA LYS A 71 14.79 -3.30 -6.76
C LYS A 71 14.20 -2.71 -5.48
N GLU A 72 14.16 -1.38 -5.39
CA GLU A 72 13.60 -0.66 -4.25
C GLU A 72 12.21 -0.13 -4.59
N PRO A 73 11.21 -0.28 -3.71
CA PRO A 73 9.86 0.14 -4.05
C PRO A 73 9.72 1.65 -3.98
N THR A 74 8.81 2.18 -4.79
CA THR A 74 8.19 3.49 -4.50
C THR A 74 7.04 3.25 -3.53
N TYR A 75 7.06 3.93 -2.38
CA TYR A 75 5.97 3.87 -1.41
C TYR A 75 4.85 4.81 -1.81
N VAL A 76 3.63 4.29 -1.90
CA VAL A 76 2.47 5.01 -2.43
C VAL A 76 1.31 4.92 -1.45
N LEU A 77 0.69 6.05 -1.14
CA LEU A 77 -0.60 6.08 -0.45
C LEU A 77 -1.70 5.80 -1.46
N VAL A 78 -2.35 4.64 -1.36
CA VAL A 78 -3.59 4.39 -2.10
C VAL A 78 -4.66 5.32 -1.57
N ALA A 79 -5.16 6.22 -2.42
CA ALA A 79 -6.10 7.27 -2.04
C ALA A 79 -7.38 6.71 -1.41
N ARG A 80 -7.84 5.54 -1.86
CA ARG A 80 -9.02 4.85 -1.32
C ARG A 80 -8.89 4.43 0.16
N LYS A 81 -7.67 4.34 0.70
CA LYS A 81 -7.44 4.13 2.14
C LYS A 81 -7.84 5.34 2.98
N VAL A 82 -7.84 6.53 2.38
CA VAL A 82 -8.18 7.80 3.04
C VAL A 82 -9.64 8.18 2.78
N ASP A 83 -10.06 8.08 1.52
CA ASP A 83 -11.43 8.36 1.09
C ASP A 83 -11.91 7.22 0.16
N PRO A 84 -12.90 6.40 0.58
CA PRO A 84 -13.43 5.30 -0.24
C PRO A 84 -13.92 5.71 -1.63
N ASN A 85 -14.32 6.98 -1.80
CA ASN A 85 -14.80 7.55 -3.06
C ASN A 85 -13.69 8.12 -3.93
N ALA A 86 -12.44 8.11 -3.46
CA ALA A 86 -11.31 8.56 -4.25
C ALA A 86 -11.16 7.71 -5.52
N GLY A 87 -10.68 8.38 -6.57
CA GLY A 87 -10.36 7.73 -7.84
C GLY A 87 -9.17 6.77 -7.75
N GLU A 88 -8.74 6.30 -8.91
CA GLU A 88 -7.59 5.41 -8.99
C GLU A 88 -6.29 6.11 -8.58
N THR A 89 -5.41 5.36 -7.93
CA THR A 89 -4.08 5.83 -7.54
C THR A 89 -3.04 5.35 -8.55
N PHE A 90 -2.14 6.25 -8.94
CA PHE A 90 -1.02 5.95 -9.82
C PHE A 90 0.28 6.26 -9.11
N CYS A 91 1.29 5.40 -9.34
CA CYS A 91 2.62 5.61 -8.80
C CYS A 91 3.22 6.88 -9.41
N PRO A 92 3.71 7.84 -8.60
CA PRO A 92 4.27 9.09 -9.12
C PRO A 92 5.59 8.90 -9.87
N ASP A 93 6.25 7.75 -9.68
CA ASP A 93 7.54 7.44 -10.30
C ASP A 93 7.36 6.73 -11.65
N CYS A 94 6.53 5.68 -11.71
CA CYS A 94 6.37 4.87 -12.92
C CYS A 94 5.06 5.07 -13.68
N GLY A 95 4.12 5.86 -13.14
CA GLY A 95 2.81 6.13 -13.77
C GLY A 95 1.84 4.95 -13.81
N ARG A 96 2.21 3.80 -13.25
CA ARG A 96 1.36 2.59 -13.21
C ARG A 96 0.40 2.64 -12.03
N ARG A 97 -0.79 2.09 -12.23
CA ARG A 97 -1.84 1.99 -11.21
C ARG A 97 -1.32 1.21 -10.00
N VAL A 98 -1.59 1.74 -8.82
CA VAL A 98 -1.29 1.08 -7.53
C VAL A 98 -2.60 0.77 -6.84
N VAL A 99 -2.71 -0.47 -6.37
CA VAL A 99 -3.87 -1.00 -5.64
C VAL A 99 -3.44 -1.50 -4.26
N GLU A 100 -4.39 -1.77 -3.38
CA GLU A 100 -4.11 -2.50 -2.15
C GLU A 100 -3.58 -3.89 -2.47
N LEU A 101 -2.55 -4.33 -1.74
CA LEU A 101 -1.80 -5.55 -2.05
C LEU A 101 -1.26 -5.52 -3.48
N ASN A 102 -0.58 -4.43 -3.81
CA ASN A 102 -0.08 -4.17 -5.15
C ASN A 102 0.80 -5.34 -5.66
N PRO A 103 0.52 -5.91 -6.85
CA PRO A 103 1.26 -7.07 -7.34
C PRO A 103 2.74 -6.73 -7.55
N VAL A 104 3.60 -7.60 -7.05
CA VAL A 104 5.06 -7.52 -7.27
C VAL A 104 5.38 -8.09 -8.66
N PRO A 105 6.34 -7.53 -9.40
CA PRO A 105 6.84 -8.13 -10.62
C PRO A 105 7.29 -9.58 -10.40
N GLY A 106 6.95 -10.44 -11.36
CA GLY A 106 7.30 -11.85 -11.32
C GLY A 106 6.97 -12.51 -12.64
N GLU A 107 7.40 -13.76 -12.79
CA GLU A 107 7.11 -14.55 -13.98
C GLU A 107 5.59 -14.68 -14.20
N GLY A 108 5.13 -14.40 -15.41
CA GLY A 108 3.72 -14.44 -15.77
C GLY A 108 2.85 -13.29 -15.22
N ILE A 109 3.40 -12.41 -14.37
CA ILE A 109 2.67 -11.25 -13.84
C ILE A 109 2.78 -10.09 -14.81
N ARG A 110 1.64 -9.60 -15.30
CA ARG A 110 1.60 -8.41 -16.16
C ARG A 110 1.70 -7.14 -15.31
N PRO A 111 2.39 -6.10 -15.80
CA PRO A 111 2.44 -4.83 -15.09
C PRO A 111 1.04 -4.20 -15.00
N PRO A 112 0.74 -3.47 -13.91
CA PRO A 112 -0.47 -2.68 -13.80
C PRO A 112 -0.56 -1.64 -14.94
N PRO A 113 -1.78 -1.27 -15.38
CA PRO A 113 -1.94 -0.30 -16.45
C PRO A 113 -1.41 1.08 -16.04
N THR A 114 -0.92 1.83 -17.01
CA THR A 114 -0.72 3.28 -16.91
C THR A 114 -2.06 4.01 -16.83
N LYS A 115 -2.02 5.31 -16.51
CA LYS A 115 -3.22 6.14 -16.49
C LYS A 115 -3.91 6.19 -17.84
N GLU A 116 -3.14 6.39 -18.91
CA GLU A 116 -3.65 6.46 -20.28
C GLU A 116 -4.31 5.13 -20.69
N GLU A 117 -3.68 3.99 -20.37
CA GLU A 117 -4.27 2.67 -20.63
C GLU A 117 -5.53 2.42 -19.81
N TRP A 118 -5.56 2.86 -18.55
CA TRP A 118 -6.73 2.73 -17.70
C TRP A 118 -7.90 3.55 -18.23
N ASP A 119 -7.68 4.83 -18.54
CA ASP A 119 -8.71 5.74 -19.02
C ASP A 119 -9.29 5.25 -20.36
N ARG A 120 -8.44 4.76 -21.27
CA ARG A 120 -8.88 4.11 -22.52
C ARG A 120 -9.78 2.90 -22.26
N ARG A 121 -9.42 2.05 -21.29
CA ARG A 121 -10.23 0.86 -20.92
C ARG A 121 -11.58 1.27 -20.32
N GLN A 122 -11.64 2.33 -19.51
CA GLN A 122 -12.90 2.80 -18.95
C GLN A 122 -13.80 3.44 -20.00
N GLY A 123 -13.23 4.22 -20.92
CA GLY A 123 -13.96 4.80 -22.05
C GLY A 123 -14.65 3.73 -22.90
N GLY A 124 -13.91 2.67 -23.28
CA GLY A 124 -14.48 1.56 -24.05
C GLY A 124 -15.58 0.80 -23.31
N ARG A 125 -15.44 0.60 -21.99
CA ARG A 125 -16.50 -0.03 -21.18
C ARG A 125 -17.78 0.80 -21.15
N ARG A 126 -17.66 2.12 -21.01
CA ARG A 126 -18.83 3.02 -21.00
C ARG A 126 -19.57 2.98 -22.34
N GLN A 127 -18.84 3.10 -23.45
CA GLN A 127 -19.43 2.99 -24.78
C GLN A 127 -20.18 1.67 -24.98
N SER A 128 -19.59 0.53 -24.60
CA SER A 128 -20.25 -0.78 -24.69
C SER A 128 -21.47 -0.93 -23.76
N ALA A 129 -21.54 -0.16 -22.68
CA ALA A 129 -22.70 -0.17 -21.79
C ALA A 129 -23.84 0.66 -22.38
N ASP A 130 -23.52 1.81 -22.98
CA ASP A 130 -24.50 2.66 -23.65
C ASP A 130 -25.10 1.96 -24.88
N GLU A 131 -24.29 1.26 -25.67
CA GLU A 131 -24.75 0.46 -26.82
C GLU A 131 -25.74 -0.64 -26.40
N ARG A 132 -25.50 -1.35 -25.29
CA ARG A 132 -26.41 -2.40 -24.77
C ARG A 132 -27.71 -1.87 -24.16
N ASN A 133 -27.75 -0.61 -23.74
CA ASN A 133 -28.95 -0.01 -23.15
C ASN A 133 -29.84 0.68 -24.20
N ASN A 134 -29.36 0.78 -25.44
CA ASN A 134 -30.07 1.36 -26.58
C ASN A 134 -30.67 0.29 -27.53
N GLU A 135 -30.58 -0.99 -27.17
CA GLU A 135 -31.25 -2.15 -27.80
C GLU A 135 -32.45 -2.60 -26.96
#